data_AF-A0A9W9IX81-F1
#
_entry.id   AF-A0A9W9IX81-F1
#
_cell.length_a   1.000
_cell.length_b   1.000
_cell.length_c   1.000
_cell.angle_alpha   90.00
_cell.angle_beta   90.00
_cell.angle_gamma   90.00
#
_symmetry.space_group_name_H-M   'P 1'
#
loop_
_entity.id
_entity.type
_entity.pdbx_description
1 polymer ?
#
loop_
_entity_poly.entity_id
_entity_poly.type
_entity_poly.pdbx_seq_one_letter_code
_entity_poly.pdbx_strand_id
1 'polypeptide(L)'
;MPEALSERVMNALKADPRTVDLRALAPHFYSLSERILELFEEEDMVDVLSDTFKKRATGIADHAHNPRGAVGEGVEFLRGLDETERQLFRAAHDRAKEMRIWSGEAKRK
;
A
#
# COMPACT_ATOMS: atom_id res chain seq x y z
N MET A 1 -14.44 1.63 18.23
CA MET A 1 -13.61 1.44 17.02
C MET A 1 -12.24 0.87 17.42
N PRO A 2 -11.63 -0.05 16.65
CA PRO A 2 -10.28 -0.57 16.94
C PRO A 2 -9.23 0.55 16.96
N GLU A 3 -8.13 0.37 17.72
CA GLU A 3 -7.08 1.39 17.84
C GLU A 3 -6.45 1.75 16.47
N ALA A 4 -6.30 0.75 15.61
CA ALA A 4 -5.83 0.92 14.23
C ALA A 4 -6.72 1.85 13.40
N LEU A 5 -8.00 2.01 13.74
CA LEU A 5 -8.96 2.89 13.06
C LEU A 5 -9.38 4.06 13.96
N SER A 6 -8.58 4.41 14.96
CA SER A 6 -8.86 5.56 15.81
C SER A 6 -8.85 6.87 15.01
N GLU A 7 -9.58 7.88 15.48
CA GLU A 7 -9.62 9.21 14.84
C GLU A 7 -8.23 9.81 14.61
N ARG A 8 -7.29 9.56 15.55
CA ARG A 8 -5.88 9.98 15.40
C ARG A 8 -5.24 9.39 14.15
N VAL A 9 -5.45 8.09 13.90
CA VAL A 9 -4.94 7.42 12.70
C VAL A 9 -5.64 7.96 11.47
N MET A 10 -6.97 8.09 11.50
CA MET A 10 -7.75 8.62 10.38
C MET A 10 -7.29 10.04 9.99
N ASN A 11 -7.00 10.89 10.96
CA ASN A 11 -6.46 12.23 10.73
C ASN A 11 -5.04 12.21 10.16
N ALA A 12 -4.19 11.26 10.59
CA ALA A 12 -2.86 11.08 10.01
C ALA A 12 -2.96 10.63 8.55
N LEU A 13 -3.86 9.69 8.23
CA LEU A 13 -4.11 9.23 6.86
C LEU A 13 -4.66 10.35 5.97
N LYS A 14 -5.55 11.21 6.50
CA LYS A 14 -6.03 12.42 5.82
C LYS A 14 -4.90 13.39 5.48
N ALA A 15 -3.93 13.56 6.39
CA ALA A 15 -2.82 14.49 6.23
C ALA A 15 -1.79 14.01 5.20
N ASP A 16 -1.19 12.84 5.43
CA ASP A 16 -0.34 12.16 4.45
C ASP A 16 -0.36 10.64 4.69
N PRO A 17 -1.00 9.86 3.81
CA PRO A 17 -1.09 8.42 3.99
C PRO A 17 0.25 7.70 3.78
N ARG A 18 1.25 8.33 3.16
CA ARG A 18 2.55 7.69 2.84
C ARG A 18 3.48 7.62 4.03
N THR A 19 3.30 8.50 5.01
CA THR A 19 4.13 8.54 6.23
C THR A 19 3.64 7.57 7.30
N VAL A 20 2.49 6.92 7.10
CA VAL A 20 1.89 6.01 8.07
C VAL A 20 2.32 4.56 7.79
N ASP A 21 2.83 3.89 8.81
CA ASP A 21 3.10 2.45 8.80
C ASP A 21 1.79 1.69 9.09
N LEU A 22 1.11 1.27 8.02
CA LEU A 22 -0.15 0.53 8.12
C LEU A 22 0.06 -0.85 8.74
N ARG A 23 1.21 -1.49 8.48
CA ARG A 23 1.52 -2.81 9.01
C ARG A 23 1.68 -2.80 10.53
N ALA A 24 2.30 -1.74 11.08
CA ALA A 24 2.45 -1.54 12.52
C ALA A 24 1.09 -1.33 13.21
N LEU A 25 0.13 -0.69 12.53
CA LEU A 25 -1.23 -0.51 13.04
C LEU A 25 -2.03 -1.82 13.00
N ALA A 26 -2.04 -2.49 11.84
CA ALA A 26 -2.65 -3.80 11.65
C ALA A 26 -2.04 -4.49 10.41
N PRO A 27 -1.57 -5.75 10.52
CA PRO A 27 -1.01 -6.46 9.36
C PRO A 27 -1.98 -6.61 8.17
N HIS A 28 -3.29 -6.65 8.45
CA HIS A 28 -4.37 -6.71 7.47
C HIS A 28 -5.29 -5.49 7.59
N PHE A 29 -4.70 -4.29 7.50
CA PHE A 29 -5.37 -3.01 7.75
C PHE A 29 -6.63 -2.80 6.89
N TYR A 30 -6.54 -2.91 5.56
CA TYR A 30 -7.72 -2.69 4.71
C TYR A 30 -8.79 -3.76 4.91
N SER A 31 -8.39 -5.02 5.04
CA SER A 31 -9.35 -6.10 5.27
C SER A 31 -10.04 -5.98 6.63
N LEU A 32 -9.34 -5.49 7.67
CA LEU A 32 -9.96 -5.14 8.95
C LEU A 32 -10.96 -4.00 8.77
N SER A 33 -10.58 -2.97 8.02
CA SER A 33 -11.41 -1.80 7.76
C SER A 33 -12.72 -2.14 7.04
N GLU A 34 -12.66 -3.00 6.01
CA GLU A 34 -13.85 -3.50 5.30
C GLU A 34 -14.85 -4.16 6.27
N ARG A 35 -14.37 -5.03 7.16
CA ARG A 35 -15.23 -5.72 8.14
C ARG A 35 -15.80 -4.79 9.20
N ILE A 36 -15.09 -3.71 9.51
CA ILE A 36 -15.60 -2.67 10.42
C ILE A 36 -16.67 -1.83 9.71
N LEU A 37 -16.47 -1.49 8.44
CA LEU A 37 -17.45 -0.75 7.64
C LEU A 37 -18.73 -1.56 7.34
N GLU A 38 -18.64 -2.89 7.27
CA GLU A 38 -19.81 -3.77 7.22
C GLU A 38 -20.67 -3.69 8.50
N LEU A 39 -20.05 -3.36 9.64
CA LEU A 39 -20.72 -3.26 10.95
C LEU A 39 -21.17 -1.82 11.27
N PHE A 40 -20.46 -0.83 10.75
CA PHE A 40 -20.67 0.59 11.01
C PHE A 40 -20.65 1.38 9.70
N GLU A 41 -21.75 2.02 9.35
CA GLU A 41 -21.83 2.90 8.18
C GLU A 41 -21.17 4.25 8.49
N GLU A 42 -19.86 4.37 8.20
CA GLU A 42 -19.11 5.62 8.29
C GLU A 42 -18.60 6.06 6.91
N GLU A 43 -19.41 6.85 6.19
CA GLU A 43 -19.07 7.32 4.83
C GLU A 43 -17.74 8.09 4.77
N ASP A 44 -17.48 8.97 5.74
CA ASP A 44 -16.23 9.72 5.84
C ASP A 44 -15.00 8.78 5.93
N MET A 45 -15.14 7.63 6.59
CA MET A 45 -14.05 6.65 6.70
C MET A 45 -13.79 5.96 5.36
N VAL A 46 -14.86 5.64 4.62
CA VAL A 46 -14.75 5.05 3.27
C VAL A 46 -13.94 5.96 2.34
N ASP A 47 -14.22 7.26 2.37
CA ASP A 47 -13.52 8.24 1.53
C ASP A 47 -12.04 8.33 1.87
N VAL A 48 -11.71 8.39 3.16
CA VAL A 48 -10.32 8.45 3.63
C VAL A 48 -9.56 7.19 3.25
N LEU A 49 -10.14 6.01 3.48
CA LEU A 49 -9.49 4.73 3.15
C LEU A 49 -9.30 4.57 1.63
N SER A 50 -10.29 4.98 0.84
CA SER A 50 -10.24 4.95 -0.62
C SER A 50 -9.15 5.88 -1.16
N ASP A 51 -9.05 7.10 -0.65
CA ASP A 51 -8.01 8.07 -1.04
C ASP A 51 -6.62 7.61 -0.60
N THR A 52 -6.51 7.07 0.62
CA THR A 52 -5.28 6.47 1.17
C THR A 52 -4.76 5.37 0.25
N PHE A 53 -5.63 4.41 -0.11
CA PHE A 53 -5.25 3.29 -0.98
C PHE A 53 -4.80 3.78 -2.36
N LYS A 54 -5.54 4.72 -2.97
CA LYS A 54 -5.18 5.30 -4.28
C LYS A 54 -3.81 5.99 -4.24
N LYS A 55 -3.58 6.86 -3.25
CA LYS A 55 -2.32 7.61 -3.11
C LYS A 55 -1.12 6.70 -2.85
N ARG A 56 -1.30 5.63 -2.08
CA ARG A 56 -0.26 4.65 -1.77
C ARG A 56 -0.03 3.69 -2.94
N ALA A 57 -1.06 3.31 -3.69
CA ALA A 57 -0.94 2.47 -4.88
C ALA A 57 -0.02 3.07 -5.95
N THR A 58 -0.03 4.40 -6.14
CA THR A 58 0.93 5.08 -7.03
C THR A 58 2.37 4.86 -6.57
N GLY A 59 2.66 5.07 -5.28
CA GLY A 59 4.00 4.82 -4.73
C GLY A 59 4.41 3.36 -4.84
N ILE A 60 3.49 2.42 -4.57
CA ILE A 60 3.71 0.98 -4.75
C ILE A 60 4.11 0.67 -6.20
N ALA A 61 3.40 1.24 -7.17
CA ALA A 61 3.72 1.05 -8.59
C ALA A 61 5.11 1.61 -8.94
N ASP A 62 5.44 2.81 -8.47
CA ASP A 62 6.76 3.42 -8.70
C ASP A 62 7.89 2.54 -8.17
N HIS A 63 7.73 2.01 -6.95
CA HIS A 63 8.70 1.10 -6.34
C HIS A 63 8.74 -0.27 -7.03
N ALA A 64 7.61 -0.79 -7.52
CA ALA A 64 7.54 -2.07 -8.21
C ALA A 64 8.21 -2.02 -9.60
N HIS A 65 8.08 -0.90 -10.31
CA HIS A 65 8.69 -0.72 -11.62
C HIS A 65 10.16 -0.30 -11.55
N ASN A 66 10.64 0.29 -10.45
CA ASN A 66 12.04 0.70 -10.31
C ASN A 66 12.94 -0.48 -9.84
N PRO A 67 14.02 -0.85 -10.57
CA PRO A 67 14.97 -1.88 -10.11
C PRO A 67 15.66 -1.57 -8.77
N ARG A 68 15.73 -0.28 -8.40
CA ARG A 68 16.23 0.19 -7.10
C ARG A 68 15.09 0.57 -6.14
N GLY A 69 13.84 0.30 -6.50
CA GLY A 69 12.67 0.66 -5.72
C GLY A 69 12.63 0.00 -4.35
N ALA A 70 13.27 -1.15 -4.18
CA ALA A 70 13.43 -1.83 -2.88
C ALA A 70 14.75 -1.49 -2.16
N VAL A 71 15.39 -0.36 -2.47
CA VAL A 71 16.64 0.09 -1.84
C VAL A 71 16.47 1.52 -1.31
N GLY A 72 17.11 1.84 -0.19
CA GLY A 72 17.06 3.18 0.41
C GLY A 72 15.68 3.51 0.98
N GLU A 73 15.15 4.69 0.68
CA GLU A 73 13.86 5.19 1.19
C GLU A 73 12.68 4.27 0.84
N GLY A 74 12.75 3.53 -0.27
CA GLY A 74 11.73 2.55 -0.63
C GLY A 74 11.64 1.37 0.33
N VAL A 75 12.70 1.05 1.07
CA VAL A 75 12.68 -0.05 2.05
C VAL A 75 11.73 0.26 3.21
N GLU A 76 11.76 1.48 3.72
CA GLU A 76 10.91 1.90 4.83
C GLU A 76 9.44 1.95 4.42
N PHE A 77 9.15 2.48 3.23
CA PHE A 77 7.79 2.45 2.66
C PHE A 77 7.28 1.02 2.44
N LEU A 78 8.10 0.15 1.83
CA LEU A 78 7.72 -1.24 1.55
C LEU A 78 7.55 -2.10 2.82
N ARG A 79 8.27 -1.78 3.89
CA ARG A 79 8.11 -2.43 5.21
C ARG A 79 6.76 -2.10 5.85
N GLY A 80 6.28 -0.88 5.65
CA GLY A 80 5.01 -0.40 6.21
C GLY A 80 3.75 -0.82 5.45
N LEU A 81 3.89 -1.63 4.39
CA LEU A 81 2.74 -2.12 3.62
C LEU A 81 1.95 -3.17 4.38
N ASP A 82 0.63 -3.03 4.39
CA ASP A 82 -0.29 -4.07 4.85
C ASP A 82 -0.28 -5.28 3.89
N GLU A 83 -1.00 -6.36 4.23
CA GLU A 83 -1.06 -7.55 3.39
C GLU A 83 -1.59 -7.28 1.97
N THR A 84 -2.66 -6.47 1.85
CA THR A 84 -3.30 -6.14 0.58
C THR A 84 -2.33 -5.39 -0.33
N GLU A 85 -1.67 -4.37 0.20
CA GLU A 85 -0.65 -3.59 -0.51
C GLU A 85 0.57 -4.43 -0.89
N ARG A 86 0.96 -5.39 -0.05
CA ARG A 86 2.09 -6.28 -0.35
C ARG A 86 1.77 -7.25 -1.49
N GLN A 87 0.54 -7.75 -1.56
CA GLN A 87 0.08 -8.56 -2.68
C GLN A 87 0.07 -7.75 -3.98
N LEU A 88 -0.39 -6.49 -3.91
CA LEU A 88 -0.35 -5.56 -5.03
C LEU A 88 1.09 -5.30 -5.50
N PHE A 89 2.02 -5.02 -4.58
CA PHE A 89 3.43 -4.82 -4.89
C PHE A 89 4.04 -6.03 -5.60
N ARG A 90 3.86 -7.24 -5.07
CA ARG A 90 4.37 -8.48 -5.68
C ARG A 90 3.84 -8.65 -7.10
N ALA A 91 2.52 -8.53 -7.27
CA ALA A 91 1.89 -8.66 -8.57
C ALA A 91 2.38 -7.62 -9.59
N ALA A 92 2.59 -6.37 -9.16
CA ALA A 92 3.13 -5.32 -10.02
C ALA A 92 4.60 -5.57 -10.37
N HIS A 93 5.42 -5.94 -9.39
CA HIS A 93 6.85 -6.18 -9.56
C HIS A 93 7.12 -7.39 -10.47
N ASP A 94 6.38 -8.49 -10.29
CA ASP A 94 6.53 -9.69 -11.10
C ASP A 94 6.13 -9.42 -12.56
N ARG A 95 5.02 -8.72 -12.80
CA ARG A 95 4.62 -8.29 -14.15
C ARG A 95 5.63 -7.35 -14.79
N ALA A 96 6.19 -6.41 -14.03
CA ALA A 96 7.22 -5.51 -14.52
C ALA A 96 8.48 -6.29 -14.96
N LYS A 97 8.87 -7.29 -14.18
CA LYS A 97 9.98 -8.18 -14.50
C LYS A 97 9.69 -9.03 -15.74
N GLU A 98 8.52 -9.65 -15.82
CA GLU A 98 8.09 -10.44 -16.99
C GLU A 98 8.09 -9.60 -18.27
N MET A 99 7.61 -8.35 -18.19
CA MET A 99 7.58 -7.44 -19.33
C MET A 99 8.98 -7.06 -19.83
N ARG A 100 9.96 -6.89 -18.93
CA ARG A 100 11.37 -6.69 -19.30
C ARG A 100 12.00 -7.92 -19.97
N ILE A 101 11.63 -9.11 -19.49
CA ILE A 101 12.07 -10.37 -20.11
C ILE A 101 11.47 -10.50 -21.50
N TRP A 102 10.17 -10.25 -21.64
CA TRP A 102 9.45 -10.33 -22.91
C TRP A 102 9.95 -9.32 -23.94
N SER A 103 10.18 -8.06 -23.54
CA SER A 103 10.70 -7.00 -24.41
C SER A 103 12.15 -7.21 -24.84
N GLY A 104 12.84 -8.22 -24.30
CA GLY A 104 14.23 -8.52 -24.60
C GLY A 104 15.23 -7.63 -23.87
N GLU A 105 14.77 -6.67 -23.05
CA GLU A 105 15.63 -5.86 -22.18
C GLU A 105 16.42 -6.72 -21.19
N ALA A 106 15.85 -7.86 -20.77
CA ALA A 106 16.53 -8.80 -19.87
C ALA A 106 17.48 -9.79 -20.58
N LYS A 107 17.64 -9.73 -21.92
CA LYS A 107 18.63 -10.54 -22.65
C LYS A 107 19.88 -9.71 -23.00
N ARG A 108 20.85 -9.71 -22.08
CA ARG A 108 22.29 -9.88 -22.36
C ARG A 108 23.09 -10.00 -21.05
N LYS A 109 23.24 -11.23 -20.57
CA LYS A 109 24.53 -11.82 -20.15
C LYS A 109 24.39 -13.34 -20.09
#